data_AF-A0A7V5K5V8-F1
#
_entry.id   AF-A0A7V5K5V8-F1
#
_cell.length_a   1.000
_cell.length_b   1.000
_cell.length_c   1.000
_cell.angle_alpha   90.00
_cell.angle_beta   90.00
_cell.angle_gamma   90.00
#
_symmetry.space_group_name_H-M   'P 1'
#
loop_
_entity.id
_entity.type
_entity.pdbx_description
1 polymer ?
#
loop_
_entity_poly.entity_id
_entity_poly.type
_entity_poly.pdbx_seq_one_letter_code
_entity_poly.pdbx_strand_id
1 'polypeptide(L)'
;KGTIQEALEIPGLGGPAGELTEALECLEEVTAHLVGLARRGDPELFLADATLYLEMFGIVAVGWQWLRQAIAAQRGLSSRPSQADSVFYQGKLATFRYFLGYELPKIQGLARRLTSGEYPTLEVREEHFED
;
A
#
# COMPACT_ATOMS: atom_id res chain seq x y z
N LYS A 1 11.42 1.61 -7.21
CA LYS A 1 10.81 2.72 -7.97
C LYS A 1 10.76 2.51 -9.50
N GLY A 2 11.46 1.53 -10.12
CA GLY A 2 11.47 1.35 -11.59
C GLY A 2 10.11 1.11 -12.27
N THR A 3 9.21 0.31 -11.67
CA THR A 3 7.85 0.10 -12.23
C THR A 3 7.01 1.38 -12.29
N ILE A 4 7.14 2.25 -11.27
CA ILE A 4 6.42 3.52 -11.23
C ILE A 4 6.90 4.42 -12.37
N GLN A 5 8.22 4.53 -12.55
CA GLN A 5 8.82 5.30 -13.64
C GLN A 5 8.34 4.81 -15.01
N GLU A 6 8.31 3.49 -15.20
CA GLU A 6 7.78 2.89 -16.43
C GLU A 6 6.30 3.22 -16.67
N ALA A 7 5.47 3.23 -15.63
CA ALA A 7 4.05 3.54 -15.75
C ALA A 7 3.77 5.01 -16.11
N LEU A 8 4.63 5.94 -15.68
CA LEU A 8 4.50 7.36 -16.02
C LEU A 8 4.56 7.62 -17.52
N GLU A 9 5.30 6.79 -18.26
CA GLU A 9 5.45 6.88 -19.72
C GLU A 9 4.26 6.23 -20.48
N ILE A 10 3.31 5.59 -19.79
CA ILE A 10 2.19 4.89 -20.42
C ILE A 10 0.91 5.71 -20.27
N PRO A 11 0.25 6.08 -21.40
CA PRO A 11 -1.02 6.80 -21.36
C PRO A 11 -2.05 6.11 -20.47
N GLY A 12 -2.70 6.88 -19.59
CA GLY A 12 -3.71 6.39 -18.66
C GLY A 12 -3.18 5.74 -17.38
N LEU A 13 -1.87 5.56 -17.21
CA LEU A 13 -1.28 5.06 -15.96
C LEU A 13 -0.55 6.13 -15.12
N GLY A 14 -0.38 7.34 -15.64
CA GLY A 14 0.33 8.42 -14.93
C GLY A 14 -0.27 8.80 -13.58
N GLY A 15 -1.60 9.00 -13.50
CA GLY A 15 -2.30 9.26 -12.23
C GLY A 15 -2.15 8.12 -11.23
N PRO A 16 -2.51 6.87 -11.60
CA PRO A 16 -2.28 5.68 -10.78
C PRO A 16 -0.82 5.49 -10.31
N ALA A 17 0.16 5.83 -11.14
CA ALA A 17 1.57 5.78 -10.78
C ALA A 17 1.94 6.84 -9.73
N GLY A 18 1.33 8.03 -9.80
CA GLY A 18 1.44 9.08 -8.78
C GLY A 18 0.89 8.62 -7.44
N GLU A 19 -0.33 8.07 -7.41
CA GLU A 19 -0.94 7.56 -6.17
C GLU A 19 -0.07 6.49 -5.49
N LEU A 20 0.53 5.57 -6.26
CA LEU A 20 1.44 4.57 -5.72
C LEU A 20 2.81 5.13 -5.32
N THR A 21 3.21 6.28 -5.87
CA THR A 21 4.41 7.00 -5.42
C THR A 21 4.18 7.56 -4.03
N GLU A 22 3.07 8.28 -3.84
CA GLU A 22 2.67 8.83 -2.54
C GLU A 22 2.50 7.73 -1.49
N ALA A 23 1.89 6.61 -1.86
CA ALA A 23 1.73 5.46 -0.97
C ALA A 23 3.07 4.83 -0.55
N LEU A 24 4.03 4.73 -1.48
CA LEU A 24 5.37 4.22 -1.18
C LEU A 24 6.14 5.17 -0.27
N GLU A 25 6.05 6.49 -0.51
CA GLU A 25 6.67 7.50 0.34
C GLU A 25 6.09 7.47 1.76
N CYS A 26 4.77 7.38 1.88
CA CYS A 26 4.10 7.21 3.17
C CYS A 26 4.60 5.95 3.92
N LEU A 27 4.75 4.82 3.21
CA LEU A 27 5.32 3.61 3.81
C LEU A 27 6.78 3.81 4.25
N GLU A 28 7.62 4.45 3.40
CA GLU A 28 9.02 4.76 3.73
C GLU A 28 9.12 5.62 5.01
N GLU A 29 8.26 6.63 5.16
CA GLU A 29 8.18 7.50 6.34
C GLU A 29 7.76 6.74 7.61
N VAL A 30 6.69 5.93 7.53
CA VAL A 30 6.22 5.12 8.66
C VAL A 30 7.28 4.10 9.08
N THR A 31 7.91 3.41 8.13
CA THR A 31 8.99 2.47 8.43
C THR A 31 10.16 3.17 9.14
N ALA A 32 10.55 4.36 8.68
CA ALA A 32 11.63 5.13 9.31
C ALA A 32 11.27 5.55 10.75
N HIS A 33 10.02 5.98 10.98
CA HIS A 33 9.51 6.31 12.31
C HIS A 33 9.60 5.10 13.27
N LEU A 34 9.08 3.94 12.85
CA LEU A 34 9.07 2.72 13.66
C LEU A 34 10.49 2.21 13.96
N VAL A 35 11.39 2.23 12.97
CA VAL A 35 12.81 1.90 13.20
C VAL A 35 13.46 2.87 14.19
N GLY A 36 13.07 4.14 14.16
CA GLY A 36 13.48 5.14 15.15
C GLY A 36 13.04 4.79 16.57
N LEU A 37 11.82 4.29 16.76
CA LEU A 37 11.33 3.80 18.05
C LEU A 37 12.13 2.59 18.54
N ALA A 38 12.33 1.58 17.68
CA ALA A 38 13.09 0.39 18.05
C ALA A 38 14.52 0.71 18.51
N ARG A 39 15.19 1.68 17.86
CA ARG A 39 16.55 2.12 18.23
C ARG A 39 16.62 2.84 19.58
N ARG A 40 15.51 3.42 20.05
CA ARG A 40 15.45 4.06 21.38
C ARG A 40 15.34 3.04 22.52
N GLY A 41 15.28 1.75 22.21
CA GLY A 41 15.33 0.68 23.20
C GLY A 41 13.97 0.26 23.74
N ASP A 42 12.89 0.49 22.99
CA ASP A 42 11.54 0.04 23.35
C ASP A 42 10.99 -0.94 22.31
N PRO A 43 11.35 -2.24 22.40
CA PRO A 43 10.87 -3.27 21.48
C PRO A 43 9.37 -3.52 21.59
N GLU A 44 8.76 -3.28 22.75
CA GLU A 44 7.33 -3.50 22.97
C GLU A 44 6.50 -2.48 22.20
N LEU A 45 6.89 -1.20 22.21
CA LEU A 45 6.26 -0.17 21.36
C LEU A 45 6.37 -0.50 19.87
N PHE A 46 7.52 -1.04 19.44
CA PHE A 46 7.71 -1.41 18.03
C PHE A 46 6.83 -2.60 17.61
N LEU A 47 6.60 -3.56 18.50
CA LEU A 47 5.86 -4.78 18.21
C LEU A 47 4.34 -4.65 18.42
N ALA A 48 3.89 -3.69 19.25
CA ALA A 48 2.48 -3.50 19.60
C ALA A 48 1.54 -3.43 18.39
N ASP A 49 1.98 -2.74 17.32
CA ASP A 49 1.19 -2.54 16.10
C ASP A 49 1.79 -3.26 14.87
N ALA A 50 2.59 -4.31 15.07
CA ALA A 50 3.29 -5.00 13.97
C ALA A 50 2.33 -5.54 12.89
N THR A 51 1.15 -6.02 13.28
CA THR A 51 0.13 -6.51 12.33
C THR A 51 -0.41 -5.38 11.45
N LEU A 52 -0.62 -4.19 12.01
CA LEU A 52 -1.09 -3.01 11.26
C LEU A 52 -0.03 -2.55 10.26
N TYR A 53 1.25 -2.59 10.65
CA TYR A 53 2.35 -2.31 9.75
C TYR A 53 2.43 -3.32 8.60
N LEU A 54 2.27 -4.62 8.89
CA LEU A 54 2.25 -5.66 7.85
C LEU A 54 1.06 -5.49 6.88
N GLU A 55 -0.09 -5.06 7.37
CA GLU A 55 -1.25 -4.72 6.53
C GLU A 55 -0.92 -3.54 5.60
N MET A 56 -0.39 -2.45 6.14
CA MET A 56 0.01 -1.27 5.36
C MET A 56 1.02 -1.64 4.28
N PHE A 57 2.07 -2.38 4.65
CA PHE A 57 3.09 -2.86 3.74
C PHE A 57 2.49 -3.74 2.65
N GLY A 58 1.59 -4.66 3.04
CA GLY A 58 0.90 -5.57 2.13
C GLY A 58 0.07 -4.83 1.08
N ILE A 59 -0.68 -3.81 1.48
CA ILE A 59 -1.50 -2.99 0.56
C ILE A 59 -0.60 -2.32 -0.49
N VAL A 60 0.49 -1.68 -0.08
CA VAL A 60 1.43 -1.02 -1.00
C VAL A 60 2.10 -2.04 -1.94
N ALA A 61 2.53 -3.19 -1.40
CA ALA A 61 3.15 -4.25 -2.19
C ALA A 61 2.19 -4.85 -3.25
N VAL A 62 0.93 -5.09 -2.89
CA VAL A 62 -0.09 -5.59 -3.83
C VAL A 62 -0.47 -4.51 -4.84
N GLY A 63 -0.56 -3.24 -4.43
CA GLY A 63 -0.75 -2.11 -5.35
C GLY A 63 0.34 -2.02 -6.41
N TRP A 64 1.61 -2.22 -6.01
CA TRP A 64 2.72 -2.32 -6.95
C TRP A 64 2.59 -3.50 -7.92
N GLN A 65 2.19 -4.69 -7.46
CA GLN A 65 1.95 -5.82 -8.37
C GLN A 65 0.81 -5.53 -9.36
N TRP A 66 -0.24 -4.85 -8.92
CA TRP A 66 -1.31 -4.44 -9.83
C TRP A 66 -0.83 -3.43 -10.88
N LEU A 67 0.02 -2.48 -10.51
CA LEU A 67 0.62 -1.55 -11.48
C LEU A 67 1.42 -2.30 -12.56
N ARG A 68 2.19 -3.32 -12.17
CA ARG A 68 2.90 -4.18 -13.14
C ARG A 68 1.93 -4.87 -14.10
N GLN A 69 0.82 -5.39 -13.60
CA GLN A 69 -0.21 -6.00 -14.44
C GLN A 69 -0.91 -4.98 -15.35
N ALA A 70 -1.15 -3.76 -14.85
CA ALA A 70 -1.75 -2.68 -15.62
C ALA A 70 -0.85 -2.22 -16.78
N ILE A 71 0.46 -2.11 -16.55
CA ILE A 71 1.47 -1.86 -17.60
C ILE A 71 1.37 -2.92 -18.70
N ALA A 72 1.36 -4.21 -18.31
CA ALA A 72 1.26 -5.32 -19.26
C ALA A 72 -0.07 -5.29 -20.03
N ALA A 73 -1.19 -5.01 -19.35
CA ALA A 73 -2.51 -4.91 -19.96
C ALA A 73 -2.61 -3.76 -20.97
N GLN A 74 -2.07 -2.58 -20.65
CA GLN A 74 -2.04 -1.44 -21.59
C GLN A 74 -1.22 -1.74 -22.85
N ARG A 75 -0.07 -2.40 -22.68
CA ARG A 75 0.76 -2.83 -23.82
C ARG A 75 0.05 -3.86 -24.68
N GLY A 76 -0.56 -4.86 -24.04
CA GLY A 76 -1.33 -5.90 -24.72
C GLY A 76 -2.52 -5.33 -25.51
N LEU A 77 -3.21 -4.33 -24.98
CA LEU A 77 -4.27 -3.61 -25.71
C LEU A 77 -3.73 -2.81 -26.90
N SER A 78 -2.52 -2.27 -26.79
CA SER A 78 -1.88 -1.51 -27.87
C SER A 78 -1.38 -2.40 -29.02
N SER A 79 -1.21 -3.70 -28.81
CA SER A 79 -0.70 -4.66 -29.80
C SER A 79 -1.78 -5.33 -30.65
N ARG A 80 -2.99 -4.75 -30.77
CA ARG A 80 -4.13 -5.31 -31.52
C ARG A 80 -4.47 -6.76 -31.11
N PRO A 81 -4.84 -6.99 -29.85
CA PRO A 81 -5.06 -8.33 -29.33
C PRO A 81 -6.35 -8.96 -29.90
N SER A 82 -6.55 -10.26 -29.66
CA SER A 82 -7.83 -10.91 -29.94
C SER A 82 -8.97 -10.26 -29.13
N GLN A 83 -10.23 -10.52 -29.50
CA GLN A 83 -11.37 -10.01 -28.74
C GLN A 83 -11.37 -10.53 -27.29
N ALA A 84 -11.03 -11.80 -27.09
CA ALA A 84 -10.97 -12.42 -25.77
C ALA A 84 -9.89 -11.77 -24.89
N ASP A 85 -8.70 -11.55 -25.45
CA ASP A 85 -7.58 -10.90 -24.75
C ASP A 85 -7.90 -9.43 -24.44
N SER A 86 -8.56 -8.72 -25.35
CA SER A 86 -9.01 -7.34 -25.11
C SER A 86 -9.94 -7.26 -23.89
N VAL A 87 -10.91 -8.15 -23.79
CA VAL A 87 -11.82 -8.24 -22.63
C VAL A 87 -11.05 -8.57 -21.35
N PHE A 88 -10.11 -9.51 -21.41
CA PHE A 88 -9.27 -9.87 -20.26
C PHE A 88 -8.42 -8.68 -19.76
N TYR A 89 -7.74 -7.95 -20.65
CA TYR A 89 -6.94 -6.79 -20.28
C TYR A 89 -7.78 -5.65 -19.71
N GLN A 90 -8.97 -5.40 -20.28
CA GLN A 90 -9.90 -4.42 -19.72
C GLN A 90 -10.35 -4.81 -18.30
N GLY A 91 -10.60 -6.10 -18.06
CA GLY A 91 -10.88 -6.64 -16.73
C GLY A 91 -9.74 -6.37 -15.74
N LYS A 92 -8.48 -6.64 -16.15
CA LYS A 92 -7.29 -6.34 -15.32
C LYS A 92 -7.19 -4.86 -14.95
N LEU A 93 -7.42 -3.97 -15.90
CA LEU A 93 -7.41 -2.52 -15.65
C LEU A 93 -8.56 -2.09 -14.73
N ALA A 94 -9.74 -2.71 -14.85
CA ALA A 94 -10.86 -2.45 -13.94
C ALA A 94 -10.55 -2.87 -12.50
N THR A 95 -9.98 -4.07 -12.31
CA THR A 95 -9.57 -4.54 -10.98
C THR A 95 -8.47 -3.67 -10.38
N PHE A 96 -7.51 -3.22 -11.19
CA PHE A 96 -6.49 -2.28 -10.73
C PHE A 96 -7.09 -0.97 -10.22
N ARG A 97 -8.02 -0.36 -10.98
CA ARG A 97 -8.72 0.86 -10.53
C ARG A 97 -9.51 0.64 -9.24
N TYR A 98 -10.17 -0.51 -9.11
CA TYR A 98 -10.84 -0.87 -7.86
C TYR A 98 -9.84 -0.92 -6.70
N PHE A 99 -8.71 -1.61 -6.87
CA PHE A 99 -7.72 -1.73 -5.81
C PHE A 99 -7.20 -0.36 -5.35
N LEU A 100 -6.85 0.53 -6.30
CA LEU A 100 -6.41 1.88 -5.96
C LEU A 100 -7.51 2.72 -5.30
N GLY A 101 -8.76 2.63 -5.76
CA GLY A 101 -9.86 3.42 -5.21
C GLY A 101 -10.37 2.94 -3.85
N TYR A 102 -10.22 1.65 -3.53
CA TYR A 102 -10.88 1.04 -2.36
C TYR A 102 -9.89 0.52 -1.31
N GLU A 103 -8.77 -0.06 -1.75
CA GLU A 103 -7.81 -0.69 -0.84
C GLU A 103 -6.67 0.27 -0.47
N LEU A 104 -6.10 0.97 -1.45
CA LEU A 104 -4.98 1.88 -1.21
C LEU A 104 -5.28 2.99 -0.18
N PRO A 105 -6.47 3.62 -0.12
CA PRO A 105 -6.72 4.71 0.83
C PRO A 105 -6.62 4.27 2.30
N LYS A 106 -6.77 2.97 2.59
CA LYS A 106 -6.68 2.42 3.96
C LYS A 106 -5.32 2.68 4.60
N ILE A 107 -4.25 2.81 3.79
CA ILE A 107 -2.90 3.07 4.31
C ILE A 107 -2.82 4.36 5.14
N GLN A 108 -3.67 5.36 4.85
CA GLN A 108 -3.64 6.64 5.56
C GLN A 108 -4.14 6.48 7.01
N GLY A 109 -5.16 5.64 7.21
CA GLY A 109 -5.63 5.28 8.56
C GLY A 109 -4.59 4.48 9.33
N LEU A 110 -3.95 3.52 8.67
CA LEU A 110 -2.87 2.72 9.26
C LEU A 110 -1.66 3.58 9.62
N ALA A 111 -1.21 4.45 8.72
CA ALA A 111 -0.10 5.38 8.95
C ALA A 111 -0.37 6.28 10.16
N ARG A 112 -1.59 6.82 10.29
CA ARG A 112 -2.00 7.63 11.44
C ARG A 112 -1.88 6.86 12.77
N ARG A 113 -2.30 5.59 12.80
CA ARG A 113 -2.19 4.75 14.00
C ARG A 113 -0.72 4.43 14.32
N LEU A 114 0.05 4.02 13.31
CA LEU A 114 1.45 3.60 13.42
C LEU A 114 2.42 4.74 13.77
N THR A 115 2.00 6.00 13.60
CA THR A 115 2.80 7.19 13.94
C THR A 115 2.26 7.92 15.18
N SER A 116 1.26 7.35 15.85
CA SER A 116 0.71 7.90 17.08
C SER A 116 1.69 7.74 18.24
N GLY A 117 1.66 8.68 19.19
CA GLY A 117 2.40 8.58 20.45
C GLY A 117 1.63 7.87 21.56
N GLU A 118 0.42 7.40 21.30
CA GLU A 118 -0.43 6.70 22.26
C GLU A 118 -0.35 5.18 22.03
N TYR A 119 -0.30 4.39 23.11
CA TYR A 119 -0.20 2.94 23.00
C TYR A 119 -1.17 2.28 23.99
N PRO A 120 -2.50 2.40 23.77
CA PRO A 120 -3.50 1.90 24.71
C PRO A 120 -3.36 0.39 24.98
N THR A 121 -2.84 -0.38 24.03
CA THR A 121 -2.58 -1.82 24.17
C THR A 121 -1.43 -2.15 25.13
N LEU A 122 -0.55 -1.18 25.41
CA LEU A 122 0.54 -1.30 26.40
C LEU A 122 0.21 -0.56 27.70
N GLU A 123 -0.60 0.50 27.63
CA GLU A 123 -1.00 1.32 28.78
C GLU A 123 -2.09 0.65 29.63
N VAL A 124 -2.96 -0.14 29.01
CA VAL A 124 -4.05 -0.81 29.71
C VAL A 124 -3.53 -1.88 30.67
N ARG A 125 -4.10 -1.92 31.87
CA ARG A 125 -3.79 -2.90 32.91
C ARG A 125 -4.85 -3.99 32.96
N GLU A 126 -4.46 -5.16 33.43
CA GLU A 126 -5.35 -6.31 33.62
C GLU A 126 -6.57 -5.96 34.50
N GLU A 127 -6.35 -5.20 35.58
CA GLU A 127 -7.40 -4.72 36.50
C GLU A 127 -8.50 -3.88 35.83
N HIS A 128 -8.27 -3.33 34.63
CA HIS A 128 -9.31 -2.61 33.88
C HIS A 128 -10.31 -3.53 33.16
N PHE A 129 -10.03 -4.84 33.10
CA PHE A 129 -10.87 -5.85 32.44
C PHE A 129 -11.48 -6.87 33.42
N GLU A 130 -11.21 -6.73 34.72
CA GLU A 130 -11.83 -7.55 35.76
C GLU A 130 -13.18 -6.93 36.18
N ASP A 131 -14.23 -7.75 36.20
CA ASP A 131 -15.59 -7.38 36.66
C ASP A 131 -15.73 -7.47 38.20
#